data_AF-B4FPD8-F1
#
_entry.id   AF-B4FPD8-F1
#
_cell.length_a   1.000
_cell.length_b   1.000
_cell.length_c   1.000
_cell.angle_alpha   90.00
_cell.angle_beta   90.00
_cell.angle_gamma   90.00
#
_symmetry.space_group_name_H-M   'P 1'
#
loop_
_entity.id
_entity.type
_entity.pdbx_description
1 polymer ?
#
loop_
_entity_poly.entity_id
_entity_poly.type
_entity_poly.pdbx_seq_one_letter_code
_entity_poly.pdbx_strand_id
1 'polypeptide(L)'
;MSVLNPDGQTSNEDITFLYRLVPGQALLSFGLHCAQLAGVPNEVVQRAGIVLEDMHSKKPTRRVTSEKLTATDKQYQDAVTKLMAFDTQKGDLNSFFQELFPVDL
;
A
#
# COMPACT_ATOMS: atom_id res chain seq x y z
N MET A 1 8.71 -8.00 -29.84
CA MET A 1 8.41 -6.73 -30.56
C MET A 1 7.60 -5.86 -29.63
N SER A 2 8.25 -4.98 -28.87
CA SER A 2 7.55 -3.92 -28.13
C SER A 2 7.15 -2.86 -29.14
N VAL A 3 5.88 -2.51 -29.22
CA VAL A 3 5.37 -1.45 -30.13
C VAL A 3 5.75 -0.04 -29.66
N LEU A 4 6.61 0.08 -28.64
CA LEU A 4 6.83 1.33 -27.94
C LEU A 4 8.25 1.87 -27.97
N ASN A 5 9.27 1.10 -28.40
CA ASN A 5 10.60 1.61 -28.74
C ASN A 5 11.51 0.44 -29.16
N PRO A 6 12.09 0.43 -30.37
CA PRO A 6 13.12 -0.54 -30.75
C PRO A 6 14.50 -0.24 -30.12
N ASP A 7 14.72 0.98 -29.61
CA ASP A 7 16.08 1.51 -29.37
C ASP A 7 16.49 1.66 -27.89
N GLY A 8 15.65 1.22 -26.94
CA GLY A 8 16.06 1.03 -25.53
C GLY A 8 16.46 2.28 -24.73
N GLN A 9 16.12 3.50 -25.17
CA GLN A 9 16.42 4.72 -24.41
C GLN A 9 15.31 5.06 -23.40
N THR A 10 15.67 5.03 -22.12
CA THR A 10 14.84 5.35 -20.95
C THR A 10 14.93 6.84 -20.59
N SER A 11 14.38 7.71 -21.43
CA SER A 11 14.15 9.10 -21.04
C SER A 11 12.98 9.69 -21.82
N ASN A 12 11.88 9.95 -21.10
CA ASN A 12 10.59 10.52 -21.54
C ASN A 12 9.72 9.55 -22.36
N GLU A 13 8.95 8.73 -21.64
CA GLU A 13 7.93 7.83 -22.18
C GLU A 13 6.71 8.63 -22.69
N ASP A 14 6.84 9.35 -23.80
CA ASP A 14 5.70 9.99 -24.43
C ASP A 14 4.78 8.92 -25.08
N ILE A 15 3.57 8.74 -24.53
CA ILE A 15 2.56 7.87 -25.12
C ILE A 15 1.85 8.61 -26.25
N THR A 16 1.87 8.00 -27.45
CA THR A 16 1.10 8.46 -28.61
C THR A 16 -0.12 7.58 -28.82
N PHE A 17 -1.31 8.19 -28.84
CA PHE A 17 -2.56 7.50 -29.13
C PHE A 17 -2.76 7.38 -30.65
N LEU A 18 -2.71 6.14 -31.16
CA LEU A 18 -2.85 5.88 -32.60
C LEU A 18 -4.32 5.81 -33.08
N TYR A 19 -5.28 5.76 -32.15
CA TYR A 19 -6.74 5.68 -32.42
C TYR A 19 -7.14 4.60 -33.43
N ARG A 20 -6.34 3.53 -33.55
CA ARG A 20 -6.53 2.44 -34.50
C ARG A 20 -6.96 1.18 -33.76
N LEU A 21 -8.07 0.59 -34.20
CA LEU A 21 -8.50 -0.72 -33.73
C LEU A 21 -7.77 -1.82 -34.52
N VAL A 22 -7.22 -2.80 -33.80
CA VAL A 22 -6.57 -3.98 -34.36
C VAL A 22 -7.11 -5.24 -33.68
N PRO A 23 -7.26 -6.37 -34.41
CA PRO A 23 -7.68 -7.63 -33.81
C PRO A 23 -6.63 -8.17 -32.84
N GLY A 24 -7.08 -8.74 -31.72
CA GLY A 24 -6.22 -9.29 -30.67
C GLY A 24 -6.47 -8.64 -29.30
N GLN A 25 -5.60 -8.94 -28.34
CA GLN A 25 -5.62 -8.39 -27.00
C GLN A 25 -4.37 -7.55 -26.72
N ALA A 26 -4.49 -6.57 -25.83
CA ALA A 26 -3.32 -5.82 -25.36
C ALA A 26 -2.39 -6.74 -24.54
N LEU A 27 -1.08 -6.65 -24.79
CA LEU A 27 -0.05 -7.38 -24.05
C LEU A 27 0.26 -6.76 -22.69
N LEU A 28 0.15 -5.43 -22.59
CA LEU A 28 0.52 -4.63 -21.42
C LEU A 28 -0.60 -3.63 -21.10
N SER A 29 -0.70 -3.26 -19.82
CA SER A 29 -1.59 -2.20 -19.35
C SER A 29 -0.84 -0.87 -19.23
N PHE A 30 -1.49 0.22 -19.61
CA PHE A 30 -0.94 1.59 -19.55
C PHE A 30 -1.53 2.43 -18.41
N GLY A 31 -2.21 1.81 -17.44
CA GLY A 31 -2.98 2.52 -16.42
C GLY A 31 -2.15 3.52 -15.60
N LEU A 32 -0.89 3.19 -15.29
CA LEU A 32 0.00 4.07 -14.52
C LEU A 32 0.36 5.35 -15.29
N HIS A 33 0.61 5.21 -16.60
CA HIS A 33 0.88 6.34 -17.48
C HIS A 33 -0.37 7.21 -17.68
N CYS A 34 -1.53 6.60 -17.86
CA CYS A 34 -2.79 7.32 -17.93
C CYS A 34 -3.07 8.13 -16.65
N ALA A 35 -2.77 7.59 -15.47
CA ALA A 35 -2.90 8.29 -14.20
C ALA A 35 -1.96 9.51 -14.13
N GLN A 36 -0.72 9.37 -14.59
CA GLN A 36 0.23 10.47 -14.68
C GLN A 36 -0.25 11.58 -15.63
N LEU A 37 -0.73 11.21 -16.82
CA LEU A 37 -1.33 12.15 -17.79
C LEU A 37 -2.57 12.86 -17.24
N ALA A 38 -3.35 12.17 -16.40
CA ALA A 38 -4.54 12.73 -15.74
C ALA A 38 -4.19 13.65 -14.55
N GLY A 39 -2.91 13.83 -14.21
CA GLY A 39 -2.47 14.71 -13.13
C GLY A 39 -2.66 14.11 -11.72
N VAL A 40 -2.70 12.78 -11.61
CA VAL A 40 -2.67 12.12 -10.29
C VAL A 40 -1.36 12.49 -9.58
N PRO A 41 -1.38 12.78 -8.26
CA PRO A 41 -0.17 13.14 -7.52
C PRO A 41 0.96 12.12 -7.70
N ASN A 42 2.18 12.60 -7.91
CA ASN A 42 3.32 11.74 -8.24
C ASN A 42 3.57 10.71 -7.13
N GLU A 43 3.42 11.05 -5.84
CA GLU A 43 3.62 10.08 -4.76
C GLU A 43 2.65 8.89 -4.86
N VAL A 44 1.43 9.12 -5.33
CA VAL A 44 0.40 8.08 -5.53
C VAL A 44 0.79 7.18 -6.70
N VAL A 45 1.21 7.76 -7.83
CA VAL A 45 1.64 7.01 -9.02
C VAL A 45 2.88 6.16 -8.69
N GLN A 46 3.88 6.73 -8.02
CA GLN A 46 5.07 6.00 -7.57
C GLN A 46 4.70 4.85 -6.64
N ARG A 47 3.82 5.10 -5.65
CA ARG A 47 3.37 4.06 -4.73
C ARG A 47 2.66 2.92 -5.45
N ALA A 48 1.82 3.23 -6.42
CA ALA A 48 1.09 2.24 -7.22
C ALA A 48 2.05 1.35 -8.04
N GLY A 49 3.15 1.91 -8.57
CA GLY A 49 4.23 1.13 -9.17
C GLY A 49 4.82 0.10 -8.20
N ILE A 50 5.14 0.53 -6.97
CA ILE A 50 5.65 -0.37 -5.92
C ILE A 50 4.62 -1.45 -5.54
N VAL A 51 3.32 -1.10 -5.43
CA VAL A 51 2.25 -2.10 -5.16
C VAL A 51 2.26 -3.16 -6.26
N LEU A 52 2.35 -2.74 -7.52
CA LEU A 52 2.31 -3.64 -8.66
C LEU A 52 3.49 -4.62 -8.63
N GLU A 53 4.69 -4.14 -8.33
CA GLU A 53 5.89 -4.98 -8.15
C GLU A 53 5.75 -5.98 -7.01
N ASP A 54 5.22 -5.53 -5.86
CA ASP A 54 4.95 -6.39 -4.71
C ASP A 54 3.96 -7.51 -5.10
N MET A 55 2.87 -7.17 -5.78
CA MET A 55 1.86 -8.11 -6.26
C MET A 55 2.45 -9.13 -7.23
N HIS A 56 3.21 -8.66 -8.23
CA HIS A 56 3.86 -9.54 -9.21
C HIS A 56 4.86 -10.49 -8.54
N SER A 57 5.57 -10.00 -7.52
CA SER A 57 6.52 -10.77 -6.71
C SER A 57 5.86 -11.63 -5.63
N LYS A 58 4.52 -11.63 -5.51
CA LYS A 58 3.75 -12.26 -4.43
C LYS A 58 4.23 -11.85 -3.02
N LYS A 59 4.78 -10.65 -2.89
CA LYS A 59 5.19 -10.07 -1.62
C LYS A 59 3.98 -9.41 -0.95
N PRO A 60 3.89 -9.42 0.39
CA PRO A 60 2.88 -8.66 1.09
C PRO A 60 3.05 -7.16 0.78
N THR A 61 2.00 -6.54 0.25
CA THR A 61 1.99 -5.10 0.01
C THR A 61 2.04 -4.35 1.33
N ARG A 62 3.13 -3.62 1.58
CA ARG A 62 3.30 -2.88 2.83
C ARG A 62 2.34 -1.70 2.89
N ARG A 63 1.72 -1.48 4.05
CA ARG A 63 0.95 -0.25 4.29
C ARG A 63 1.89 0.94 4.30
N VAL A 64 1.42 2.08 3.79
CA VAL A 64 2.15 3.35 3.95
C VAL A 64 1.98 3.77 5.40
N THR A 65 3.08 3.83 6.12
CA THR A 65 3.09 4.11 7.55
C THR A 65 3.17 5.61 7.80
N SER A 66 2.35 6.12 8.72
CA SER A 66 2.49 7.46 9.30
C SER A 66 2.84 7.34 10.78
N GLU A 67 3.46 8.36 11.37
CA GLU A 67 3.80 8.35 12.81
C GLU A 67 2.59 8.07 13.70
N LYS A 68 1.42 8.64 13.36
CA LYS A 68 0.16 8.39 14.08
C LYS A 68 -0.25 6.93 13.98
N LEU A 69 -0.20 6.34 12.77
CA LEU A 69 -0.55 4.94 12.57
C LEU A 69 0.42 4.00 13.31
N THR A 70 1.72 4.29 13.28
CA THR A 70 2.71 3.50 14.04
C THR A 70 2.45 3.56 15.54
N ALA A 71 2.14 4.75 16.07
CA ALA A 71 1.83 4.93 17.48
C ALA A 71 0.59 4.11 17.88
N THR A 72 -0.46 4.18 17.06
CA THR A 72 -1.69 3.41 17.25
C THR A 72 -1.44 1.90 17.14
N ASP A 73 -0.67 1.44 16.14
CA ASP A 73 -0.31 0.03 16.01
C ASP A 73 0.47 -0.47 17.23
N LYS A 74 1.40 0.35 17.76
CA LYS A 74 2.14 0.04 18.98
C LYS A 74 1.23 -0.04 20.21
N GLN A 75 0.27 0.86 20.33
CA GLN A 75 -0.72 0.83 21.41
C GLN A 75 -1.56 -0.45 21.36
N TYR A 76 -2.05 -0.84 20.18
CA TYR A 76 -2.80 -2.08 20.02
C TYR A 76 -1.94 -3.32 20.28
N GLN A 77 -0.67 -3.32 19.86
CA GLN A 77 0.25 -4.41 20.19
C GLN A 77 0.45 -4.56 21.70
N ASP A 78 0.71 -3.46 22.40
CA ASP A 78 0.83 -3.46 23.87
C ASP A 78 -0.44 -4.00 24.54
N ALA A 79 -1.60 -3.56 24.06
CA ALA A 79 -2.88 -4.02 24.60
C ALA A 79 -3.10 -5.53 24.40
N VAL A 80 -2.77 -6.06 23.21
CA VAL A 80 -2.85 -7.50 22.93
C VAL A 80 -1.86 -8.28 23.80
N THR A 81 -0.63 -7.79 23.97
CA THR A 81 0.36 -8.43 24.84
C THR A 81 -0.11 -8.51 26.29
N LYS A 82 -0.67 -7.42 26.82
CA LYS A 82 -1.27 -7.39 28.16
C LYS A 82 -2.43 -8.38 28.29
N LEU A 83 -3.32 -8.44 27.29
CA LEU A 83 -4.44 -9.38 27.28
C LEU A 83 -3.99 -10.84 27.24
N MET A 84 -2.95 -11.15 26.48
CA MET A 84 -2.38 -12.51 26.44
C MET A 84 -1.66 -12.89 27.74
N ALA A 85 -1.15 -11.92 28.49
CA ALA A 85 -0.48 -12.14 29.77
C ALA A 85 -1.46 -12.18 30.97
N PHE A 86 -2.72 -11.81 30.79
CA PHE A 86 -3.68 -11.70 31.89
C PHE A 86 -4.12 -13.08 32.43
N ASP A 87 -3.97 -13.28 33.74
CA ASP A 87 -4.41 -14.48 34.43
C ASP A 87 -5.88 -14.36 34.87
N THR A 88 -6.76 -15.12 34.23
CA THR A 88 -8.22 -15.11 34.50
C THR A 88 -8.61 -15.69 35.86
N GLN A 89 -7.74 -16.44 36.53
CA GLN A 89 -8.06 -17.05 37.84
C GLN A 89 -7.64 -16.18 39.02
N LYS A 90 -6.66 -15.29 38.83
CA LYS A 90 -6.09 -14.47 39.90
C LYS A 90 -6.17 -12.97 39.63
N GLY A 91 -6.41 -12.56 38.39
CA GLY A 91 -6.43 -11.15 38.00
C GLY A 91 -7.76 -10.47 38.32
N ASP A 92 -7.68 -9.19 38.68
CA ASP A 92 -8.83 -8.29 38.73
C ASP A 92 -9.06 -7.64 37.36
N LEU A 93 -10.23 -7.88 36.79
CA LEU A 93 -10.63 -7.33 35.49
C LEU A 93 -10.73 -5.80 35.53
N ASN A 94 -11.22 -5.21 36.61
CA ASN A 94 -11.40 -3.76 36.69
C ASN A 94 -10.06 -3.04 36.63
N SER A 95 -9.08 -3.51 37.41
CA SER A 95 -7.71 -2.99 37.38
C SER A 95 -7.06 -3.16 36.00
N PHE A 96 -7.27 -4.32 35.36
CA PHE A 96 -6.76 -4.58 34.01
C PHE A 96 -7.30 -3.60 32.96
N PHE A 97 -8.62 -3.35 32.94
CA PHE A 97 -9.22 -2.42 31.98
C PHE A 97 -8.79 -0.96 32.19
N GLN A 98 -8.55 -0.54 33.42
CA GLN A 98 -8.03 0.80 33.74
C GLN A 98 -6.59 1.00 33.22
N GLU A 99 -5.77 -0.05 33.25
CA GLU A 99 -4.41 -0.01 32.69
C GLU A 99 -4.40 -0.05 31.15
N LEU A 100 -5.38 -0.73 30.54
CA LEU A 100 -5.48 -0.89 29.09
C LEU A 100 -6.08 0.33 28.39
N PHE A 101 -7.05 0.98 29.03
CA PHE A 101 -7.74 2.16 28.54
C PHE A 101 -7.64 3.28 29.58
N PRO A 102 -6.48 3.98 29.67
CA PRO A 102 -6.39 5.15 30.51
C PRO A 102 -7.47 6.14 30.09
N VAL A 103 -8.28 6.57 31.06
CA VAL A 103 -9.46 7.40 30.85
C VAL A 103 -9.01 8.82 30.50
N ASP A 104 -8.64 9.05 29.24
CA ASP A 104 -8.52 10.38 28.66
C ASP A 104 -9.70 10.56 27.70
N LEU A 105 -10.81 11.08 28.24
CA LEU A 105 -11.99 11.55 27.51
C LEU A 105 -12.27 13.00 27.87
#